data_AF-A0A1G6DAI7-F1
#
_entry.id   AF-A0A1G6DAI7-F1
#
_cell.length_a   1.000
_cell.length_b   1.000
_cell.length_c   1.000
_cell.angle_alpha   90.00
_cell.angle_beta   90.00
_cell.angle_gamma   90.00
#
_symmetry.space_group_name_H-M   'P 1'
#
loop_
_entity.id
_entity.type
_entity.pdbx_description
1 polymer ?
#
loop_
_entity_poly.entity_id
_entity_poly.type
_entity_poly.pdbx_seq_one_letter_code
_entity_poly.pdbx_strand_id
1 'polypeptide(L)' 'MIKKYRDAITPDSRVTDTVYENRLGICTQCDKLSIGTCLVCGCYVELRALGIGTHCPKKKW' A
#
# COMPACT_ATOMS: atom_id res chain seq x y z
N MET A 1 -0.57 6.86 12.34
CA MET A 1 -1.37 8.06 11.94
C MET A 1 -2.28 7.83 10.73
N ILE A 2 -2.20 6.73 9.99
CA ILE A 2 -2.97 6.58 8.74
C ILE A 2 -4.30 5.80 8.86
N LYS A 3 -4.58 5.18 10.02
CA LYS A 3 -5.81 4.40 10.26
C LYS A 3 -7.09 5.15 9.88
N LYS A 4 -7.21 6.43 10.27
CA LYS A 4 -8.38 7.26 9.92
C LYS A 4 -8.62 7.35 8.41
N TYR A 5 -7.57 7.46 7.61
CA TYR A 5 -7.66 7.53 6.16
C TYR A 5 -7.92 6.16 5.54
N ARG A 6 -7.32 5.11 6.09
CA ARG A 6 -7.60 3.72 5.70
C ARG A 6 -9.08 3.41 5.89
N ASP A 7 -9.65 3.75 7.05
CA ASP A 7 -11.03 3.45 7.41
C ASP A 7 -12.06 4.25 6.58
N ALA A 8 -11.67 5.43 6.08
CA ALA A 8 -12.51 6.25 5.21
C ALA A 8 -12.64 5.71 3.76
N ILE A 9 -11.80 4.78 3.34
CA ILE A 9 -11.85 4.18 1.99
C ILE A 9 -13.00 3.17 1.96
N THR A 10 -13.92 3.21 0.99
CA THR A 10 -15.05 2.25 0.95
C THR A 10 -14.56 0.83 0.70
N PRO A 11 -15.18 -0.22 1.27
CA PRO A 11 -14.76 -1.61 1.07
C PRO A 11 -14.66 -2.00 -0.41
N ASP A 12 -15.58 -1.55 -1.27
CA ASP A 12 -15.59 -1.79 -2.72
C ASP A 12 -14.37 -1.25 -3.46
N SER A 13 -13.63 -0.31 -2.87
CA SER A 13 -12.40 0.24 -3.44
C SER A 13 -11.12 -0.41 -2.88
N ARG A 14 -11.28 -1.39 -1.98
CA ARG A 14 -10.19 -2.09 -1.31
C ARG A 14 -9.97 -3.49 -1.90
N VAL A 15 -8.72 -3.89 -2.01
CA VAL A 15 -8.38 -5.30 -2.23
C VAL A 15 -8.72 -6.15 -1.00
N THR A 16 -8.77 -7.46 -1.18
CA THR A 16 -8.91 -8.40 -0.05
C THR A 16 -7.74 -8.27 0.92
N ASP A 17 -7.98 -8.63 2.19
CA ASP A 17 -6.94 -8.57 3.22
C ASP A 17 -5.70 -9.40 2.84
N THR A 18 -5.90 -10.57 2.23
CA THR A 18 -4.79 -11.40 1.73
C THR A 18 -3.94 -10.68 0.69
N VAL A 19 -4.55 -9.96 -0.25
CA VAL A 19 -3.80 -9.20 -1.27
C VAL A 19 -3.10 -8.01 -0.63
N TYR A 20 -3.78 -7.33 0.29
CA TYR A 20 -3.23 -6.20 1.05
C TYR A 20 -1.98 -6.59 1.83
N GLU A 21 -2.04 -7.66 2.61
CA GLU A 21 -0.93 -8.17 3.41
C GLU A 21 0.26 -8.61 2.55
N ASN A 22 0.01 -9.30 1.44
CA ASN A 22 1.05 -9.68 0.49
C ASN A 22 1.77 -8.45 -0.09
N ARG A 23 1.02 -7.46 -0.56
CA ARG A 23 1.58 -6.21 -1.12
C ARG A 23 2.40 -5.44 -0.08
N LEU A 24 1.93 -5.39 1.17
CA LEU A 24 2.64 -4.76 2.28
C LEU A 24 3.91 -5.52 2.66
N GLY A 25 3.87 -6.85 2.71
CA GLY A 25 5.05 -7.69 2.95
C GLY A 25 6.15 -7.44 1.92
N ILE A 26 5.79 -7.24 0.66
CA ILE A 26 6.76 -6.86 -0.39
C ILE A 26 7.30 -5.43 -0.14
N CYS A 27 6.45 -4.50 0.31
CA CYS A 27 6.88 -3.14 0.63
C CYS A 27 7.81 -3.07 1.85
N THR A 28 7.57 -3.85 2.90
CA THR A 28 8.39 -3.86 4.14
C THR A 28 9.80 -4.39 3.91
N GLN A 29 9.99 -5.20 2.87
CA GLN A 29 11.30 -5.68 2.44
C GLN A 29 11.95 -4.80 1.35
N CYS A 30 11.30 -3.71 0.94
CA CYS A 30 11.77 -2.88 -0.17
C CYS A 30 12.83 -1.87 0.28
N ASP A 31 13.92 -1.78 -0.48
CA ASP A 31 15.02 -0.81 -0.30
C ASP A 31 14.56 0.66 -0.38
N LYS A 32 13.39 0.90 -0.98
CA LYS A 32 12.82 2.23 -1.16
C LYS A 32 11.74 2.57 -0.13
N LEU A 33 11.55 1.76 0.91
CA LEU A 33 10.64 2.11 2.00
C LEU A 33 11.34 3.02 3.01
N SER A 34 10.72 4.14 3.36
CA SER A 34 11.17 5.03 4.43
C SER A 34 9.98 5.49 5.26
N ILE A 35 9.95 5.13 6.54
CA ILE A 35 8.92 5.55 7.51
C ILE A 35 7.49 5.40 6.94
N GLY A 36 7.17 4.23 6.37
CA GLY A 36 5.86 3.94 5.77
C GLY A 36 5.59 4.58 4.40
N THR A 37 6.56 5.30 3.84
CA THR A 37 6.46 6.01 2.55
C THR A 37 7.35 5.35 1.50
N CYS A 38 6.83 5.14 0.29
CA CYS A 38 7.62 4.69 -0.83
C CYS A 38 8.42 5.86 -1.42
N LEU A 39 9.75 5.78 -1.40
CA LEU A 39 10.63 6.82 -1.95
C LEU A 39 10.59 6.93 -3.49
N VAL A 40 9.95 5.98 -4.19
CA VAL A 40 9.81 6.02 -5.66
C VAL A 40 8.61 6.86 -6.09
N CYS A 41 7.46 6.69 -5.42
CA CYS A 41 6.22 7.37 -5.78
C CYS A 41 5.74 8.40 -4.76
N GLY A 42 6.40 8.51 -3.60
CA GLY A 42 6.03 9.42 -2.52
C GLY A 42 4.76 9.05 -1.75
N CYS A 43 4.10 7.94 -2.07
CA CYS A 43 2.87 7.53 -1.39
C CYS A 43 3.13 6.68 -0.15
N TYR A 44 2.21 6.74 0.81
CA TYR A 44 2.17 5.78 1.91
C TYR A 44 1.84 4.38 1.41
N VAL A 45 2.66 3.40 1.78
CA VAL A 45 2.51 2.02 1.28
C VAL A 45 1.24 1.35 1.80
N GLU A 46 0.79 1.68 3.01
CA GLU A 46 -0.47 1.18 3.57
C GLU A 46 -1.69 1.66 2.78
N LEU A 47 -1.71 2.89 2.27
CA LEU A 47 -2.83 3.35 1.44
C LEU A 47 -2.74 2.80 0.03
N ARG A 48 -1.52 2.76 -0.54
CA ARG A 48 -1.31 2.28 -1.90
C ARG A 48 -1.61 0.80 -2.02
N ALA A 49 -1.18 -0.04 -1.08
CA ALA A 49 -1.43 -1.47 -1.09
C ALA A 49 -2.93 -1.81 -1.02
N LEU A 50 -3.73 -0.94 -0.41
CA LEU A 50 -5.16 -1.16 -0.19
C LEU A 50 -6.00 -1.01 -1.47
N GLY A 51 -5.63 -0.15 -2.41
CA GLY A 51 -6.48 0.15 -3.57
C GLY A 51 -6.54 -0.97 -4.62
N ILE A 52 -7.72 -1.24 -5.19
CA ILE A 52 -7.90 -2.25 -6.26
C ILE A 52 -7.15 -1.86 -7.56
N GLY A 53 -7.14 -0.57 -7.91
CA GLY A 53 -6.51 -0.07 -9.15
C GLY A 53 -5.04 0.34 -9.02
N THR A 54 -4.41 0.08 -7.88
CA THR A 54 -3.03 0.52 -7.62
C THR A 54 -2.03 -0.58 -7.97
N HIS A 55 -0.81 -0.16 -8.30
CA HIS A 55 0.32 -1.04 -8.56
C HIS A 55 1.59 -0.49 -7.93
N CYS A 56 2.57 -1.35 -7.69
CA CYS A 56 3.91 -0.94 -7.31
C CYS A 56 4.56 -0.13 -8.45
N PRO A 57 5.14 1.06 -8.22
CA PRO A 57 5.85 1.80 -9.26
C PRO A 57 7.06 1.04 -9.83
N LYS A 58 7.61 0.08 -9.08
CA LYS A 58 8.68 -0.84 -9.52
C LYS A 58 8.14 -2.17 -10.07
N LYS A 59 6.82 -2.32 -10.24
CA LYS A 59 6.12 -3.54 -10.71
C LYS A 59 6.47 -4.81 -9.91
N LYS A 60 6.71 -4.65 -8.60
CA LYS A 60 6.99 -5.77 -7.68
C LYS A 60 5.74 -6.50 -7.20
N TRP A 61 4.58 -5.85 -7.33
CA TRP A 61 3.23 -6.33 -7.05
C TRP A 61 2.22 -5.46 -7.78
#